data_AF-S9NY94-F1
#
_entry.id   AF-S9NY94-F1
#
_cell.length_a   1.000
_cell.length_b   1.000
_cell.length_c   1.000
_cell.angle_alpha   90.00
_cell.angle_beta   90.00
_cell.angle_gamma   90.00
#
_symmetry.space_group_name_H-M   'P 1'
#
loop_
_entity.id
_entity.type
_entity.pdbx_description
1 polymer ?
#
loop_
_entity_poly.entity_id
_entity_poly.type
_entity_poly.pdbx_seq_one_letter_code
_entity_poly.pdbx_strand_id
1 'polypeptide(L)' 'MDETEPSPLPFPTSLCHRCAAPPKYVRTKTSTFILCPLLPGKYPPQPVLRCPLFRPRGTHE' A
#
# COMPACT_ATOMS: atom_id res chain seq x y z
N MET A 1 -14.56 -25.82 -2.61
CA MET A 1 -13.20 -25.40 -2.24
C MET A 1 -12.83 -24.40 -3.30
N ASP A 2 -13.14 -23.12 -3.07
CA ASP A 2 -12.94 -22.09 -4.09
C ASP A 2 -11.53 -21.52 -3.93
N GLU A 3 -10.75 -21.77 -4.97
CA GLU A 3 -9.32 -21.60 -5.04
C GLU A 3 -9.01 -20.11 -5.22
N THR A 4 -8.76 -19.48 -4.08
CA THR A 4 -8.03 -18.21 -3.88
C THR A 4 -7.22 -17.77 -5.10
N GLU A 5 -7.82 -16.99 -6.01
CA GLU A 5 -7.07 -16.20 -6.96
C GLU A 5 -6.06 -15.36 -6.15
N PRO A 6 -4.75 -15.44 -6.41
CA PRO A 6 -3.79 -14.59 -5.72
C PRO A 6 -4.06 -13.17 -6.19
N SER A 7 -4.83 -12.42 -5.41
CA SER A 7 -5.04 -10.99 -5.60
C SER A 7 -3.65 -10.37 -5.89
N PRO A 8 -3.40 -9.81 -7.09
CA PRO A 8 -2.05 -9.54 -7.58
C PRO A 8 -1.32 -8.44 -6.81
N LEU A 9 -2.00 -7.84 -5.83
CA LEU A 9 -1.55 -6.69 -5.06
C LEU A 9 -1.37 -7.08 -3.58
N PRO A 10 -0.16 -6.94 -3.02
CA PRO A 10 0.03 -7.05 -1.58
C PRO A 10 -0.79 -5.95 -0.89
N PHE A 11 -1.61 -6.34 0.10
CA PHE A 11 -2.48 -5.44 0.86
C PHE A 11 -3.51 -4.69 -0.01
N PRO A 12 -4.51 -5.36 -0.59
CA PRO A 12 -5.51 -4.73 -1.46
C PRO A 12 -6.32 -3.62 -0.77
N THR A 13 -6.42 -3.68 0.57
CA THR A 13 -7.12 -2.70 1.41
C THR A 13 -6.24 -1.50 1.81
N SER A 14 -4.95 -1.50 1.47
CA SER A 14 -4.02 -0.43 1.85
C SER A 14 -4.32 0.86 1.09
N LEU A 15 -4.46 1.97 1.82
CA LEU A 15 -4.66 3.30 1.23
C LEU A 15 -3.49 3.71 0.32
N CYS A 16 -2.30 3.13 0.50
CA CYS A 16 -1.15 3.43 -0.34
C CYS A 16 -1.39 3.15 -1.84
N HIS A 17 -2.23 2.17 -2.19
CA HIS A 17 -2.61 1.89 -3.59
C HIS A 17 -3.46 2.99 -4.21
N ARG A 18 -4.26 3.68 -3.39
CA ARG A 18 -5.11 4.80 -3.80
C ARG A 18 -4.41 6.15 -3.64
N CYS A 19 -3.16 6.16 -3.17
CA CYS A 19 -2.44 7.40 -2.83
C CYS A 19 -1.72 7.99 -4.05
N ALA A 20 -1.73 9.32 -4.18
CA ALA A 20 -0.96 10.13 -5.14
C ALA A 20 0.53 9.83 -5.10
N ALA A 21 1.03 9.53 -3.90
CA ALA A 21 2.42 9.15 -3.67
C ALA A 21 2.73 7.81 -4.34
N PRO A 22 3.83 7.68 -5.10
CA PRO A 22 4.23 6.40 -5.70
C PRO A 22 4.57 5.39 -4.58
N PRO A 23 3.79 4.29 -4.41
CA PRO A 23 4.10 3.27 -3.41
C PRO A 23 5.33 2.47 -3.86
N LYS A 24 6.32 2.32 -2.98
CA LYS A 24 7.47 1.44 -3.24
C LYS A 24 7.20 0.06 -2.66
N TYR A 25 7.23 -0.99 -3.46
CA TYR A 25 7.08 -2.36 -2.96
C TYR A 25 8.44 -2.93 -2.60
N VAL A 26 8.64 -3.18 -1.31
CA VAL A 26 9.80 -3.90 -0.78
C VAL A 26 9.38 -5.36 -0.61
N ARG A 27 9.86 -6.21 -1.50
CA ARG A 27 9.64 -7.67 -1.45
C ARG A 27 10.88 -8.34 -0.88
N THR A 28 10.70 -9.11 0.19
CA THR A 28 11.72 -9.98 0.77
C THR A 28 11.34 -11.44 0.52
N LYS A 29 12.22 -12.37 0.88
CA LYS A 29 11.96 -13.82 0.71
C LYS A 29 10.73 -14.31 1.46
N THR A 30 10.37 -13.65 2.56
CA THR A 30 9.31 -14.10 3.49
C THR A 30 8.17 -13.10 3.63
N SER A 31 8.33 -11.87 3.15
CA SER A 31 7.33 -10.83 3.36
C SER A 31 7.37 -9.77 2.28
N THR A 32 6.24 -9.09 2.08
CA THR A 32 6.14 -7.96 1.17
C THR A 32 5.60 -6.77 1.95
N PHE A 33 6.19 -5.61 1.73
CA PHE A 33 5.87 -4.37 2.42
C PHE A 33 5.78 -3.24 1.40
N ILE A 34 4.77 -2.40 1.50
CA ILE A 34 4.68 -1.11 0.83
C ILE A 34 5.49 -0.09 1.66
N LEU A 35 6.30 0.73 1.04
CA LEU A 35 7.06 1.80 1.65
C LEU A 35 6.63 3.12 1.00
N CYS A 36 6.24 4.08 1.82
CA CYS A 36 5.86 5.41 1.37
C CYS A 36 7.09 6.33 1.42
N PRO A 37 7.58 6.85 0.28
CA PRO A 37 8.75 7.74 0.28
C PRO A 37 8.47 9.12 0.88
N LEU A 38 7.19 9.49 1.05
CA LEU A 38 6.79 10.78 1.60
C LEU A 38 6.67 10.79 3.14
N LEU A 39 6.79 9.63 3.79
CA LEU A 39 6.68 9.56 5.24
C LEU A 39 8.08 9.77 5.86
N PRO A 40 8.32 10.88 6.58
CA PRO A 40 9.64 11.20 7.14
C PRO A 40 9.98 10.41 8.42
N GLY A 41 9.11 9.49 8.87
CA GLY A 41 9.21 8.84 10.16
C GLY A 41 8.95 7.33 10.13
N LYS A 42 8.64 6.78 11.30
CA LYS A 42 8.38 5.34 11.49
C LYS A 42 7.19 4.90 10.63
N TYR A 43 7.41 3.87 9.81
CA TYR A 43 6.38 3.34 8.95
C TYR A 43 5.29 2.63 9.78
N PRO A 44 3.99 2.93 9.57
CA PRO A 44 2.90 2.27 10.27
C PRO A 44 2.83 0.77 9.91
N PRO A 45 2.25 -0.06 10.79
CA PRO A 45 2.03 -1.47 10.48
C PRO A 45 1.16 -1.61 9.23
N GLN A 46 1.48 -2.59 8.40
CA GLN A 46 0.73 -2.87 7.18
C GLN A 46 -0.38 -3.88 7.44
N PRO A 47 -1.57 -3.72 6.82
CA PRO A 47 -1.95 -2.73 5.81
C PRO A 47 -2.18 -1.30 6.34
N VAL A 48 -1.79 -0.27 5.58
CA VAL A 48 -1.99 1.14 5.98
C VAL A 48 -3.44 1.56 5.73
N LEU A 49 -4.26 1.51 6.78
CA LEU A 49 -5.68 1.86 6.73
C LEU A 49 -5.95 3.33 7.07
N ARG A 50 -5.02 4.01 7.74
CA ARG A 50 -5.11 5.43 8.11
C ARG A 50 -3.73 6.08 7.95
N CYS A 51 -3.66 7.13 7.14
CA CYS A 51 -2.43 7.90 6.95
C CYS A 51 -2.77 9.40 6.88
N PRO A 52 -2.19 10.26 7.73
CA PRO A 52 -2.45 11.70 7.71
C PRO A 52 -1.91 12.38 6.44
N LEU A 53 -0.92 11.77 5.78
CA LEU A 53 -0.34 12.23 4.51
C LEU A 53 -1.01 11.61 3.29
N PHE A 54 -2.09 10.84 3.47
CA PHE A 54 -2.81 10.25 2.35
C PHE A 54 -3.38 11.36 1.48
N ARG A 55 -2.99 11.36 0.21
CA ARG A 55 -3.63 12.16 -0.84
C ARG A 55 -4.18 11.20 -1.87
N PRO A 56 -5.45 11.23 -2.25
CA PRO A 56 -5.96 10.36 -3.30
C PRO A 56 -5.23 10.64 -4.63
N ARG A 57 -4.81 9.59 -5.35
CA ARG A 57 -4.52 9.71 -6.79
C ARG A 57 -5.84 10.14 -7.40
N GLY A 58 -5.89 11.37 -7.92
CA GLY A 58 -7.10 11.97 -8.45
C GLY A 58 -7.86 10.94 -9.28
N THR A 59 -9.10 10.67 -8.87
CA THR A 59 -10.14 10.37 -9.83
C THR A 59 -10.09 11.50 -10.84
N HIS A 60 -9.71 11.16 -12.07
CA HIS A 60 -9.97 12.02 -13.21
C HIS A 60 -11.47 12.33 -13.19
N GLU A 61 -11.81 13.60 -13.02
CA GLU A 61 -13.04 14.21 -13.53
C GLU A 61 -12.63 15.45 -14.34
#